data_AF-A0A836UKB1-F1
#
_entry.id   AF-A0A836UKB1-F1
#
_cell.length_a   1.000
_cell.length_b   1.000
_cell.length_c   1.000
_cell.angle_alpha   90.00
_cell.angle_beta   90.00
_cell.angle_gamma   90.00
#
_symmetry.space_group_name_H-M   'P 1'
#
loop_
_entity.id
_entity.type
_entity.pdbx_description
1 polymer ?
#
loop_
_entity_poly.entity_id
_entity_poly.type
_entity_poly.pdbx_seq_one_letter_code
_entity_poly.pdbx_strand_id
1 'polypeptide(L)'
;MRHRTNAFRQSFYPRGAYSLIEGAQPMHTMKKNSFQQIRLTEDEYKGHPFLDVRIYVKGEGGKYYPTRQGLAVPRERVDAFADLVEQCRQTLETTRK
;
A
#
# COMPACT_ATOMS: atom_id res chain seq x y z
N MET A 1 35.20 9.60 7.66
CA MET A 1 34.23 8.78 6.90
C MET A 1 33.02 9.64 6.57
N ARG A 2 32.84 10.06 5.32
CA ARG A 2 31.75 10.97 4.93
C ARG A 2 30.49 10.16 4.62
N HIS A 3 29.42 10.44 5.36
CA HIS A 3 28.09 9.87 5.16
C HIS A 3 27.60 10.14 3.73
N ARG A 4 27.42 9.08 2.93
CA ARG A 4 26.63 9.14 1.70
C ARG A 4 25.16 9.29 2.10
N THR A 5 24.65 10.52 2.06
CA THR A 5 23.22 10.81 2.08
C THR A 5 22.59 10.18 0.84
N ASN A 6 21.74 9.19 1.05
CA ASN A 6 21.07 8.41 0.01
C ASN A 6 19.89 9.20 -0.58
N ALA A 7 20.19 10.34 -1.19
CA ALA A 7 19.25 11.24 -1.86
C ALA A 7 18.88 10.74 -3.28
N PHE A 8 18.60 9.45 -3.43
CA PHE A 8 18.38 8.82 -4.74
C PHE A 8 17.20 7.84 -4.77
N ARG A 9 16.08 8.20 -4.14
CA ARG A 9 14.81 7.42 -4.24
C ARG A 9 13.58 8.25 -4.62
N GLN A 10 13.78 9.43 -5.20
CA GLN A 10 12.76 10.15 -5.96
C GLN A 10 12.83 9.75 -7.44
N SER A 11 12.28 8.60 -7.80
CA SER A 11 11.99 8.31 -9.21
C SER A 11 11.01 7.14 -9.29
N PHE A 12 10.03 7.27 -10.18
CA PHE A 12 8.84 6.42 -10.42
C PHE A 12 7.49 6.80 -9.81
N TYR A 13 7.34 7.96 -9.14
CA TYR A 13 6.05 8.66 -8.99
C TYR A 13 6.29 10.17 -8.83
N PRO A 14 6.22 10.98 -9.90
CA PRO A 14 6.40 12.42 -9.79
C PRO A 14 5.06 13.05 -9.39
N ARG A 15 4.58 12.85 -8.15
CA ARG A 15 3.50 13.63 -7.52
C ARG A 15 3.55 13.47 -6.00
N GLY A 16 4.58 14.07 -5.40
CA GLY A 16 4.82 14.06 -3.95
C GLY A 16 3.85 14.91 -3.12
N ALA A 17 2.54 14.69 -3.24
CA ALA A 17 1.57 15.40 -2.39
C ALA A 17 0.28 14.63 -2.07
N TYR A 18 -0.19 13.71 -2.93
CA TYR A 18 -1.57 13.20 -2.79
C TYR A 18 -1.75 12.06 -1.78
N SER A 19 -0.69 11.33 -1.43
CA SER A 19 -0.69 10.32 -0.36
C SER A 19 -0.05 10.82 0.95
N LEU A 20 0.21 12.12 1.06
CA LEU A 20 0.73 12.78 2.28
C LEU A 20 -0.36 13.58 3.00
N ILE A 21 -1.63 13.27 2.78
CA ILE A 21 -2.68 13.77 3.67
C ILE A 21 -2.44 13.10 5.03
N GLU A 22 -1.72 13.79 5.91
CA GLU A 22 -1.72 13.51 7.35
C GLU A 22 -3.19 13.51 7.80
N GLY A 23 -3.80 12.32 7.87
CA GLY A 23 -5.19 12.16 8.29
C GLY A 23 -6.11 11.38 7.35
N ALA A 24 -5.69 11.02 6.12
CA ALA A 24 -6.48 10.10 5.30
C ALA A 24 -6.49 8.72 5.96
N GLN A 25 -7.59 8.41 6.67
CA GLN A 25 -7.75 7.13 7.34
C GLN A 25 -7.87 6.05 6.26
N PRO A 26 -7.07 4.96 6.35
CA PRO A 26 -7.25 3.85 5.44
C PRO A 26 -8.64 3.27 5.65
N MET A 27 -9.27 2.81 4.56
CA MET A 27 -10.53 2.10 4.65
C MET A 27 -10.35 0.88 5.55
N HIS A 28 -9.31 0.09 5.27
CA HIS A 28 -8.95 -1.11 6.02
C HIS A 28 -7.44 -1.19 6.29
N THR A 29 -7.07 -1.79 7.43
CA THR A 29 -5.68 -2.05 7.80
C THR A 29 -5.54 -3.46 8.34
N MET A 30 -4.45 -4.13 7.95
CA MET A 30 -4.08 -5.45 8.44
C MET A 30 -2.61 -5.44 8.88
N LYS A 31 -2.31 -5.98 10.07
CA LYS A 31 -0.92 -6.17 10.50
C LYS A 31 -0.26 -7.24 9.63
N LYS A 32 0.88 -6.91 9.03
CA LYS A 32 1.75 -7.88 8.34
C LYS A 32 2.74 -8.51 9.31
N ASN A 33 3.30 -7.71 10.21
CA ASN A 33 4.14 -8.13 11.34
C ASN A 33 4.20 -6.99 12.39
N SER A 34 5.08 -7.09 13.39
CA SER A 34 5.21 -6.09 14.47
C SER A 34 5.64 -4.69 13.99
N PHE A 35 6.28 -4.60 12.83
CA PHE A 35 6.82 -3.36 12.27
C PHE A 35 6.12 -2.92 10.98
N GLN A 36 5.23 -3.74 10.41
CA GLN A 36 4.60 -3.50 9.12
C GLN A 36 3.10 -3.76 9.15
N GLN A 37 2.37 -2.95 8.39
CA GLN A 37 0.96 -3.15 8.13
C GLN A 37 0.65 -2.90 6.66
N ILE A 38 -0.38 -3.58 6.17
CA ILE A 38 -0.96 -3.36 4.86
C ILE A 38 -2.15 -2.42 5.05
N ARG A 39 -2.23 -1.37 4.25
CA ARG A 39 -3.35 -0.43 4.21
C ARG A 39 -4.01 -0.44 2.85
N LEU A 40 -5.32 -0.39 2.85
CA LEU A 40 -6.17 -0.20 1.68
C LEU A 40 -6.79 1.18 1.77
N THR A 41 -6.53 2.02 0.77
CA THR A 41 -6.99 3.41 0.71
C THR A 41 -7.51 3.70 -0.69
N GLU A 42 -8.67 4.34 -0.81
CA GLU A 42 -9.10 4.94 -2.08
C GLU A 42 -8.34 6.25 -2.32
N ASP A 43 -7.76 6.41 -3.50
CA ASP A 43 -7.00 7.59 -3.89
C ASP A 43 -7.28 7.92 -5.37
N GLU A 44 -6.84 9.08 -5.84
CA GLU A 44 -7.06 9.55 -7.20
C GLU A 44 -5.79 10.11 -7.82
N TYR A 45 -5.49 9.69 -9.05
CA TYR A 45 -4.42 10.26 -9.84
C TYR A 45 -4.98 10.78 -11.15
N LYS A 46 -5.09 12.12 -11.28
CA LYS A 46 -5.37 12.81 -12.56
C LYS A 46 -6.80 12.51 -13.02
N GLY A 47 -7.77 12.49 -12.09
CA GLY A 47 -9.15 12.12 -12.38
C GLY A 47 -9.40 10.62 -12.48
N HIS A 48 -8.40 9.78 -12.22
CA HIS A 48 -8.54 8.33 -12.24
C HIS A 48 -8.50 7.78 -10.80
N PRO A 49 -9.65 7.37 -10.22
CA PRO A 49 -9.69 6.77 -8.89
C PRO A 49 -9.13 5.35 -8.91
N PHE A 50 -8.47 4.95 -7.82
CA PHE A 50 -7.89 3.64 -7.64
C PHE A 50 -7.84 3.25 -6.16
N LEU A 51 -7.78 1.94 -5.89
CA LEU A 51 -7.48 1.38 -4.59
C LEU A 51 -5.95 1.23 -4.44
N ASP A 52 -5.33 1.98 -3.54
CA ASP A 52 -3.93 1.78 -3.13
C ASP A 52 -3.86 0.67 -2.07
N VAL A 53 -3.18 -0.42 -2.40
CA VAL A 53 -2.84 -1.51 -1.49
C VAL A 53 -1.36 -1.41 -1.18
N ARG A 54 -1.00 -0.88 0.01
CA ARG A 54 0.40 -0.51 0.29
C ARG A 54 0.88 -0.96 1.64
N ILE A 55 2.16 -1.34 1.70
CA ILE A 55 2.85 -1.64 2.96
C ILE A 55 3.31 -0.33 3.59
N TYR A 56 2.99 -0.18 4.87
CA TYR A 56 3.46 0.88 5.74
C TYR A 56 4.40 0.31 6.80
N VAL A 57 5.49 1.02 7.09
CA VAL A 57 6.47 0.66 8.13
C VAL A 57 6.31 1.58 9.33
N LYS A 58 6.43 1.01 10.53
CA LYS A 58 6.44 1.76 11.78
C LYS A 58 7.78 2.51 11.90
N GLY A 59 7.72 3.83 11.96
CA GLY A 59 8.86 4.70 12.26
C GLY A 59 8.93 5.07 13.74
N GLU A 60 9.82 6.00 14.04
CA GLU A 60 9.98 6.55 15.39
C GLU A 60 8.69 7.26 15.87
N GLY A 61 8.46 7.24 17.18
CA GLY A 61 7.23 7.80 17.77
C GLY A 61 5.95 7.03 17.45
N GLY A 62 6.04 5.82 16.89
CA GLY A 62 4.89 4.96 16.63
C GLY A 62 4.08 5.33 15.37
N LYS A 63 4.53 6.33 14.61
CA LYS A 63 3.93 6.72 13.33
C LYS A 63 4.22 5.67 12.25
N TYR A 64 3.34 5.57 11.25
CA TYR A 64 3.51 4.66 10.13
C TYR A 64 3.70 5.44 8.82
N TYR A 65 4.68 5.00 8.03
CA TYR A 65 5.06 5.66 6.77
C TYR A 65 4.88 4.71 5.58
N PRO A 66 4.34 5.18 4.44
CA PRO A 66 4.16 4.35 3.27
C PRO A 66 5.51 3.94 2.69
N THR A 67 5.58 2.72 2.15
CA THR A 67 6.74 2.24 1.41
C THR A 67 6.50 2.30 -0.10
N ARG A 68 7.55 2.04 -0.88
CA ARG A 68 7.42 1.82 -2.34
C ARG A 68 6.76 0.47 -2.69
N GLN A 69 6.59 -0.42 -1.71
CA GLN A 69 5.96 -1.73 -1.90
C GLN A 69 4.44 -1.58 -1.78
N GLY A 70 3.77 -1.64 -2.92
CA GLY A 70 2.33 -1.56 -3.01
C GLY A 70 1.85 -1.73 -4.45
N LEU A 71 0.54 -1.78 -4.61
CA LEU A 71 -0.17 -1.93 -5.87
C LEU A 71 -1.29 -0.90 -5.92
N ALA A 72 -1.38 -0.17 -7.03
CA ALA A 72 -2.56 0.62 -7.37
C ALA A 72 -3.49 -0.24 -8.23
N VAL A 73 -4.72 -0.47 -7.77
CA VAL A 73 -5.76 -1.21 -8.51
C VAL A 73 -6.79 -0.19 -9.01
N PRO A 74 -6.90 0.04 -10.34
CA PRO A 74 -7.91 0.95 -10.88
C PRO A 74 -9.30 0.61 -10.35
N ARG A 75 -10.13 1.62 -10.06
CA ARG A 75 -11.44 1.43 -9.41
C ARG A 75 -12.31 0.44 -10.17
N GLU A 76 -12.30 0.50 -11.50
CA GLU A 76 -13.06 -0.38 -12.39
C GLU A 76 -12.58 -1.84 -12.42
N ARG A 77 -11.42 -2.14 -11.80
CA ARG A 77 -10.86 -3.51 -11.70
C ARG A 77 -10.90 -4.08 -10.28
N VAL A 78 -11.45 -3.35 -9.31
CA VAL A 78 -11.46 -3.79 -7.91
C VAL A 78 -12.22 -5.10 -7.72
N ASP A 79 -13.35 -5.28 -8.41
CA ASP A 79 -14.14 -6.52 -8.32
C ASP A 79 -13.34 -7.74 -8.81
N ALA A 80 -12.71 -7.62 -9.98
CA ALA A 80 -11.86 -8.68 -10.52
C ALA A 80 -10.64 -8.98 -9.62
N PHE A 81 -10.07 -7.95 -8.98
CA PHE A 81 -8.99 -8.16 -8.01
C PHE A 81 -9.47 -8.89 -6.75
N ALA A 82 -10.66 -8.57 -6.25
CA ALA A 82 -11.26 -9.27 -5.12
C ALA A 82 -11.52 -10.75 -5.44
N ASP A 83 -12.06 -11.05 -6.63
CA ASP A 83 -12.27 -12.42 -7.10
C ASP A 83 -10.97 -13.22 -7.16
N LEU A 84 -9.88 -12.61 -7.67
CA LEU A 84 -8.56 -13.25 -7.71
C LEU A 84 -8.03 -13.60 -6.31
N VAL A 85 -8.18 -12.70 -5.34
CA VAL A 85 -7.76 -12.94 -3.96
C VAL A 85 -8.59 -14.06 -3.32
N GLU A 86 -9.89 -14.09 -3.59
CA GLU A 86 -10.80 -15.10 -3.06
C GLU A 86 -10.51 -16.50 -3.66
N GLN A 87 -10.26 -16.60 -4.97
CA GLN A 87 -9.84 -17.85 -5.61
C GLN A 87 -8.51 -18.37 -5.03
N CYS A 88 -7.55 -17.47 -4.76
CA CYS A 88 -6.31 -17.80 -4.06
C CYS A 88 -6.60 -18.37 -2.65
N ARG A 89 -7.52 -17.74 -1.90
CA ARG A 89 -7.90 -18.19 -0.55
C ARG A 89 -8.44 -19.63 -0.57
N GLN A 90 -9.37 -19.93 -1.48
CA GLN A 90 -9.97 -21.26 -1.63
C GLN A 90 -8.93 -22.34 -1.99
N THR A 91 -7.99 -22.00 -2.88
CA THR A 91 -6.90 -22.89 -3.27
C THR A 91 -5.99 -23.20 -2.08
N LEU A 92 -5.61 -22.19 -1.30
CA LEU A 92 -4.77 -22.35 -0.11
C LEU A 92 -5.45 -23.15 1.00
N GLU A 93 -6.76 -23.07 1.15
CA GLU A 93 -7.52 -23.89 2.11
C GLU A 93 -7.59 -25.35 1.70
N THR A 94 -7.65 -25.63 0.39
CA THR A 94 -7.70 -26.99 -0.14
C THR A 94 -6.36 -27.70 0.03
N THR A 95 -5.24 -27.03 -0.24
CA THR A 95 -3.88 -27.59 -0.08
C THR A 95 -3.49 -27.84 1.38
N ARG A 96 -4.19 -27.23 2.34
CA ARG A 96 -3.94 -27.42 3.78
C ARG A 96 -4.69 -28.62 4.38
N LYS A 97 -5.55 -29.29 3.61
CA LYS A 97 -6.20 -30.55 3.97
C LYS A 97 -5.44 -31.73 3.39
#